data_AF-A0A7Y1TTA7-F1
#
_entry.id   AF-A0A7Y1TTA7-F1
#
_cell.length_a   1.000
_cell.length_b   1.000
_cell.length_c   1.000
_cell.angle_alpha   90.00
_cell.angle_beta   90.00
_cell.angle_gamma   90.00
#
_symmetry.space_group_name_H-M   'P 1'
#
loop_
_entity.id
_entity.type
_entity.pdbx_description
1 polymer ?
#
loop_
_entity_poly.entity_id
_entity_poly.type
_entity_poly.pdbx_seq_one_letter_code
_entity_poly.pdbx_strand_id
1 'polypeptide(L)' 'LANDVRCGHGSTVGPLEDEQRYYLMSRGIDRPRADRLQVRGFFEEAIGRFPHPQLAGPLREWINDKYVSAQEQGRV' A
#
# COMPACT_ATOMS: atom_id res chain seq x y z
N LEU A 1 25.62 -24.76 -16.48
CA LEU A 1 26.30 -24.52 -15.19
C LEU A 1 25.68 -23.31 -14.53
N ALA A 2 25.13 -23.48 -13.33
CA ALA A 2 24.68 -22.40 -12.46
C ALA A 2 25.12 -22.79 -11.06
N ASN A 3 26.43 -22.72 -10.82
CA ASN A 3 27.04 -23.41 -9.68
C ASN A 3 27.43 -22.45 -8.54
N ASP A 4 27.26 -21.13 -8.73
CA ASP A 4 27.57 -20.14 -7.71
C ASP A 4 26.54 -19.01 -7.71
N VAL A 5 25.33 -19.33 -7.25
CA VAL A 5 24.23 -18.37 -7.12
C VAL A 5 23.70 -18.36 -5.70
N ARG A 6 23.33 -17.18 -5.21
CA ARG A 6 22.58 -17.01 -3.97
C ARG A 6 21.17 -16.54 -4.32
N CYS A 7 20.19 -17.35 -3.95
CA CYS A 7 18.77 -17.04 -4.13
C CYS A 7 18.11 -16.86 -2.76
N GLY A 8 17.24 -15.85 -2.61
CA GLY A 8 16.44 -15.62 -1.42
C GLY A 8 15.00 -15.29 -1.80
N HIS A 9 14.05 -15.73 -0.99
CA HIS A 9 12.63 -15.38 -1.10
C HIS A 9 12.08 -15.04 0.28
N GLY A 10 11.20 -14.06 0.34
CA GLY A 10 10.47 -13.67 1.53
C GLY A 10 9.09 -13.18 1.14
N SER A 11 8.11 -13.44 1.98
CA SER A 11 6.73 -12.99 1.84
C SER A 11 6.20 -12.63 3.22
N THR A 12 5.44 -11.55 3.31
CA THR A 12 4.82 -11.09 4.55
C THR A 12 3.34 -10.84 4.32
N VAL A 13 2.55 -11.07 5.37
CA VAL A 13 1.12 -10.77 5.40
C VAL A 13 0.82 -10.10 6.74
N GLY A 14 -0.08 -9.13 6.73
CA GLY A 14 -0.48 -8.42 7.94
C GLY A 14 -1.60 -7.42 7.67
N PRO A 15 -2.34 -7.02 8.71
CA PRO A 15 -3.31 -5.94 8.61
C PRO A 15 -2.61 -4.57 8.50
N LEU A 16 -3.40 -3.52 8.32
CA LEU A 16 -2.92 -2.14 8.51
C LEU A 16 -2.43 -1.95 9.95
N GLU A 17 -1.38 -1.14 10.12
CA GLU A 17 -0.70 -0.99 11.40
C GLU A 17 -1.44 0.00 12.29
N ASP A 18 -1.97 -0.50 13.40
CA ASP A 18 -2.82 0.27 14.31
C ASP A 18 -2.07 1.44 14.96
N GLU A 19 -0.79 1.26 15.28
CA GLU A 19 0.03 2.32 15.89
C GLU A 19 0.28 3.48 14.92
N GLN A 20 0.56 3.18 13.65
CA GLN A 20 0.67 4.19 12.60
C GLN A 20 -0.67 4.91 12.39
N ARG A 21 -1.80 4.19 12.43
CA ARG A 21 -3.13 4.78 12.30
C ARG A 21 -3.39 5.74 13.46
N TYR A 22 -3.14 5.28 14.69
CA TYR A 22 -3.29 6.09 15.89
C TYR A 22 -2.42 7.35 15.83
N TYR A 23 -1.17 7.22 15.38
CA TYR A 23 -0.28 8.36 15.19
C TYR A 23 -0.85 9.39 14.21
N LEU A 24 -1.32 8.97 13.03
CA LEU A 24 -1.94 9.87 12.06
C LEU A 24 -3.21 10.53 12.62
N MET A 25 -4.04 9.77 13.33
CA MET A 25 -5.25 10.29 13.97
C MET A 25 -4.95 11.31 15.07
N SER A 26 -3.87 11.13 15.84
CA SER A 26 -3.42 12.10 16.83
C SER A 26 -3.02 13.46 16.22
N ARG A 27 -2.74 13.48 14.90
CA ARG A 27 -2.47 14.70 14.12
C ARG A 27 -3.72 15.29 13.45
N GLY A 28 -4.91 14.81 13.80
CA GLY A 28 -6.18 15.30 13.29
C GLY A 28 -6.63 14.68 11.97
N ILE A 29 -5.99 13.60 11.51
CA ILE A 29 -6.40 12.87 10.30
C ILE A 29 -7.50 11.88 10.68
N ASP A 30 -8.65 11.94 10.01
CA ASP A 30 -9.73 10.97 10.27
C ASP A 30 -9.30 9.53 9.94
N ARG A 31 -9.95 8.54 10.57
CA ARG A 31 -9.60 7.12 10.41
C ARG A 31 -9.60 6.66 8.94
N PRO A 32 -10.63 6.96 8.11
CA PRO A 32 -10.62 6.57 6.70
C PRO A 32 -9.47 7.18 5.89
N ARG A 33 -9.04 8.41 6.18
CA ARG A 33 -7.86 9.00 5.55
C ARG A 33 -6.56 8.40 6.06
N ALA A 34 -6.46 8.12 7.37
CA ALA A 34 -5.27 7.48 7.95
C ALA A 34 -5.01 6.11 7.31
N ASP A 35 -6.06 5.29 7.17
CA ASP A 35 -5.96 3.99 6.51
C ASP A 35 -5.52 4.11 5.04
N ARG A 36 -6.15 5.03 4.28
CA ARG A 36 -5.77 5.30 2.89
C ARG A 36 -4.33 5.79 2.74
N LEU A 37 -3.81 6.56 3.70
CA LEU A 37 -2.42 7.01 3.70
C LEU A 37 -1.45 5.85 3.90
N GLN A 38 -1.75 4.89 4.79
CA GLN A 38 -0.93 3.68 4.94
C GLN A 38 -0.93 2.84 3.67
N VAL A 39 -2.10 2.59 3.08
CA VAL A 39 -2.22 1.84 1.81
C VAL A 39 -1.44 2.53 0.70
N ARG A 40 -1.57 3.86 0.58
CA ARG A 40 -0.81 4.65 -0.40
C ARG A 40 0.70 4.50 -0.17
N GLY A 41 1.16 4.67 1.07
CA GLY A 41 2.57 4.56 1.43
C GLY A 41 3.15 3.18 1.10
N PHE A 42 2.38 2.11 1.34
CA PHE A 42 2.77 0.74 1.03
C PHE A 42 3.05 0.53 -0.47
N PHE A 43 2.20 1.07 -1.36
CA PHE A 43 2.37 0.89 -2.80
C PHE A 43 3.31 1.89 -3.46
N GLU A 44 3.67 2.99 -2.79
CA GLU A 44 4.44 4.08 -3.40
C GLU A 44 5.82 3.63 -3.90
N GLU A 45 6.50 2.72 -3.19
CA GLU A 45 7.79 2.18 -3.64
C GLU A 45 7.65 1.40 -4.95
N ALA A 46 6.62 0.55 -5.06
CA ALA A 46 6.36 -0.26 -6.25
C ALA A 46 5.95 0.62 -7.44
N ILE A 47 5.09 1.62 -7.21
CA ILE A 47 4.64 2.57 -8.23
C ILE A 47 5.82 3.45 -8.69
N GLY A 48 6.67 3.90 -7.77
CA GLY A 48 7.84 4.74 -8.09
C GLY A 48 8.87 4.04 -8.97
N ARG A 49 8.95 2.70 -8.91
CA ARG A 49 9.82 1.88 -9.76
C ARG A 49 9.14 1.42 -11.06
N PHE A 50 7.88 1.77 -11.27
CA PHE A 50 7.12 1.29 -12.41
C PHE A 50 7.66 1.92 -13.73
N PRO A 51 7.90 1.12 -14.78
CA PRO A 51 8.62 1.57 -15.98
C PRO A 51 7.84 2.54 -16.86
N HIS A 52 6.56 2.79 -16.56
CA HIS A 52 5.69 3.70 -17.31
C HIS A 52 5.19 4.82 -16.38
N PRO A 53 5.95 5.92 -16.23
CA PRO A 53 5.62 7.02 -15.31
C PRO A 53 4.22 7.62 -15.55
N GLN A 54 3.76 7.63 -16.81
CA GLN A 54 2.44 8.10 -17.19
C GLN A 54 1.29 7.30 -16.56
N LEU A 55 1.55 6.05 -16.14
CA LEU A 55 0.57 5.21 -15.47
C LEU A 55 0.58 5.38 -13.95
N ALA A 56 1.56 6.08 -13.38
CA ALA A 56 1.69 6.22 -11.92
C ALA A 56 0.50 6.97 -11.29
N GLY A 57 -0.05 7.98 -11.96
CA GLY A 57 -1.27 8.68 -11.53
C GLY A 57 -2.49 7.74 -11.54
N PRO A 58 -2.85 7.20 -12.71
CA PRO A 58 -3.95 6.24 -12.85
C PRO A 58 -3.86 5.03 -11.91
N LEU A 59 -2.66 4.50 -11.66
CA LEU A 59 -2.46 3.38 -10.72
C LEU A 59 -2.77 3.78 -9.28
N ARG A 60 -2.37 4.98 -8.83
CA ARG A 60 -2.67 5.47 -7.48
C ARG A 60 -4.18 5.65 -7.29
N GLU A 61 -4.86 6.21 -8.28
CA GLU A 61 -6.33 6.35 -8.28
C GLU A 61 -7.01 4.98 -8.23
N TRP A 62 -6.61 4.07 -9.13
CA TRP A 62 -7.18 2.72 -9.18
C TRP A 62 -7.00 1.93 -7.88
N ILE A 63 -5.82 2.01 -7.24
CA ILE A 63 -5.55 1.36 -5.95
C ILE A 63 -6.47 1.94 -4.86
N ASN A 64 -6.61 3.28 -4.82
CA ASN A 64 -7.50 3.94 -3.86
C ASN A 64 -8.96 3.51 -4.06
N ASP A 65 -9.44 3.51 -5.30
CA ASP A 65 -10.83 3.15 -5.60
C ASP A 65 -11.12 1.68 -5.27
N LYS A 66 -10.16 0.80 -5.55
CA LYS A 66 -10.22 -0.61 -5.16
C LYS A 66 -10.30 -0.77 -3.63
N TYR A 67 -9.53 0.02 -2.89
CA TYR A 67 -9.55 -0.02 -1.42
C TYR A 67 -10.88 0.50 -0.86
N VAL A 68 -11.38 1.63 -1.37
CA VAL A 68 -12.67 2.19 -0.96
C VAL A 68 -13.81 1.20 -1.23
N SER A 69 -13.85 0.61 -2.42
CA SER A 69 -14.85 -0.40 -2.76
C SER A 69 -14.77 -1.63 -1.84
N ALA A 70 -13.57 -2.06 -1.46
CA ALA A 70 -13.39 -3.17 -0.52
C ALA A 70 -13.88 -2.82 0.90
N GLN A 71 -13.68 -1.58 1.37
CA GLN A 71 -14.20 -1.10 2.65
C GLN A 71 -15.73 -1.06 2.66
N GLU A 72 -16.36 -0.53 1.60
CA GLU A 72 -17.82 -0.47 1.46
C GLU A 72 -18.46 -1.87 1.47
N GLN A 73 -17.75 -2.86 0.93
CA GLN A 73 -18.16 -4.27 0.93
C GLN A 73 -17.84 -5.01 2.23
N GLY A 74 -17.22 -4.35 3.22
CA GLY A 74 -16.81 -4.96 4.49
C GLY A 74 -15.75 -6.06 4.35
N ARG A 75 -14.95 -6.03 3.28
CA ARG A 75 -13.87 -7.00 3.02
C ARG A 75 -12.57 -6.66 3.75
N VAL A 76 -12.46 -5.41 4.22
CA VAL A 76 -11.34 -4.82 4.96
C VAL A 76 -11.86 -3.83 5.98
#